data_AF-A0A9K3IJB7-F1
#
_entry.id   AF-A0A9K3IJB7-F1
#
_cell.length_a   1.000
_cell.length_b   1.000
_cell.length_c   1.000
_cell.angle_alpha   90.00
_cell.angle_beta   90.00
_cell.angle_gamma   90.00
#
_symmetry.space_group_name_H-M   'P 1'
#
loop_
_entity.id
_entity.type
_entity.pdbx_description
1 polymer ?
#
loop_
_entity_poly.entity_id
_entity_poly.type
_entity_poly.pdbx_seq_one_letter_code
_entity_poly.pdbx_strand_id
1 'polypeptide(L)'
;MDYLRHHAASKRASHIIGKLVVAASAYFIWQERNNRLFSANKRDVAQLIKVVLMTVRMKLHTMKFRRTNSVNQVLSEWSLPQELLLDEDKCG
;
A
#
# COMPACT_ATOMS: atom_id res chain seq x y z
N MET A 1 6.05 1.41 -16.72
CA MET A 1 6.60 2.25 -15.63
C MET A 1 6.17 3.72 -15.73
N ASP A 2 5.70 4.17 -16.90
CA ASP A 2 5.37 5.57 -17.14
C ASP A 2 4.20 6.08 -16.29
N TYR A 3 3.23 5.23 -15.95
CA TYR A 3 2.13 5.60 -15.04
C TYR A 3 2.64 6.13 -13.69
N LEU A 4 3.57 5.41 -13.05
CA LEU A 4 4.15 5.82 -11.77
C LEU A 4 4.97 7.11 -11.90
N ARG A 5 5.66 7.27 -13.03
CA ARG A 5 6.44 8.48 -13.35
C ARG A 5 5.54 9.70 -13.49
N HIS A 6 4.45 9.60 -14.25
CA HIS A 6 3.48 10.68 -14.45
C HIS A 6 2.74 11.04 -13.16
N HIS A 7 2.63 10.11 -12.22
CA HIS A 7 1.94 10.31 -10.94
C HIS A 7 2.89 10.40 -9.74
N ALA A 8 4.19 10.60 -9.97
CA ALA A 8 5.21 10.63 -8.91
C ALA A 8 4.92 11.69 -7.83
N ALA A 9 4.47 12.89 -8.23
CA ALA A 9 4.11 13.97 -7.31
C ALA A 9 2.66 13.88 -6.77
N SER A 10 1.84 12.98 -7.30
CA SER A 10 0.43 12.91 -6.92
C SER A 10 0.24 12.36 -5.50
N LYS A 11 -0.64 13.02 -4.74
CA LYS A 11 -1.03 12.69 -3.36
C LYS A 11 -2.40 11.99 -3.26
N ARG A 12 -2.98 11.56 -4.39
CA ARG A 12 -4.23 10.78 -4.38
C ARG A 12 -3.98 9.45 -3.67
N ALA A 13 -4.89 9.03 -2.80
CA ALA A 13 -4.75 7.79 -2.01
C ALA A 13 -4.48 6.56 -2.90
N SER A 14 -5.18 6.42 -4.02
CA SER A 14 -4.95 5.34 -4.99
C SER A 14 -3.53 5.33 -5.57
N HIS A 15 -2.97 6.50 -5.88
CA HIS A 15 -1.60 6.61 -6.39
C HIS A 15 -0.56 6.29 -5.31
N ILE A 16 -0.80 6.70 -4.06
CA ILE A 16 0.08 6.36 -2.93
C ILE A 16 0.05 4.85 -2.69
N ILE A 17 -1.14 4.23 -2.70
CA ILE A 17 -1.30 2.77 -2.58
C ILE A 17 -0.56 2.06 -3.71
N GLY A 18 -0.73 2.49 -4.96
CA GLY A 18 -0.02 1.91 -6.10
C GLY A 18 1.51 1.96 -5.93
N LYS A 19 2.05 3.09 -5.46
CA LYS A 19 3.49 3.21 -5.17
C LYS A 19 3.93 2.24 -4.05
N LEU A 20 3.15 2.12 -2.97
CA LEU A 20 3.43 1.20 -1.87
C LEU A 20 3.41 -0.25 -2.32
N VAL A 21 2.40 -0.66 -3.10
CA VAL A 21 2.29 -2.02 -3.64
C VAL A 21 3.50 -2.37 -4.51
N VAL A 22 3.90 -1.46 -5.40
CA VAL A 22 5.07 -1.68 -6.27
C VAL A 22 6.35 -1.79 -5.45
N ALA A 23 6.56 -0.89 -4.47
CA ALA A 23 7.73 -0.91 -3.61
C ALA A 23 7.81 -2.18 -2.75
N ALA A 24 6.71 -2.54 -2.08
CA ALA A 24 6.64 -3.76 -1.26
C ALA A 24 6.82 -5.02 -2.11
N SER A 25 6.19 -5.10 -3.29
CA SER A 25 6.35 -6.24 -4.20
C SER A 25 7.81 -6.39 -4.63
N ALA A 26 8.45 -5.30 -5.07
CA ALA A 26 9.86 -5.33 -5.48
C ALA A 26 10.76 -5.85 -4.35
N TYR A 27 10.55 -5.35 -3.12
CA TYR A 27 11.30 -5.79 -1.95
C TYR A 27 11.10 -7.28 -1.63
N PHE A 28 9.84 -7.73 -1.50
CA PHE A 28 9.57 -9.10 -1.08
C PHE A 28 9.89 -10.13 -2.16
N ILE A 29 9.74 -9.79 -3.44
CA ILE A 29 10.19 -10.66 -4.55
C ILE A 29 11.72 -10.81 -4.52
N TRP A 30 12.44 -9.70 -4.34
CA TRP A 30 13.90 -9.74 -4.21
C TRP A 30 14.33 -10.54 -2.97
N GLN A 31 13.69 -10.32 -1.83
CA GLN A 31 13.96 -11.05 -0.58
C GLN A 31 13.71 -12.56 -0.77
N GLU A 32 12.61 -12.94 -1.41
CA GLU A 32 12.29 -14.34 -1.68
C GLU A 32 13.30 -14.98 -2.62
N ARG A 33 13.73 -14.27 -3.68
CA ARG A 33 14.78 -14.75 -4.59
C ARG A 33 16.09 -15.00 -3.85
N ASN A 34 16.50 -14.08 -2.98
CA ASN A 34 17.71 -14.24 -2.18
C ASN A 34 17.57 -15.39 -1.17
N ASN A 35 16.42 -15.50 -0.50
CA ASN A 35 16.17 -16.61 0.41
C ASN A 35 16.30 -17.97 -0.30
N ARG A 36 15.82 -18.10 -1.54
CA ARG A 36 15.97 -19.34 -2.32
C ARG A 36 17.41 -19.67 -2.70
N LEU A 37 18.27 -18.66 -2.82
CA LEU A 37 19.69 -18.85 -3.12
C LEU A 37 20.48 -19.30 -1.88
N PHE A 38 20.07 -18.85 -0.69
CA PHE A 38 20.81 -19.05 0.56
C PHE A 38 20.09 -19.92 1.61
N SER A 39 18.90 -20.45 1.31
CA SER A 39 18.09 -21.29 2.19
C SER A 39 17.24 -22.28 1.39
N ALA A 40 16.96 -23.45 1.96
CA ALA A 40 16.04 -24.43 1.39
C ALA A 40 14.56 -24.04 1.57
N ASN A 41 14.27 -23.02 2.39
CA ASN A 41 12.91 -22.59 2.67
C ASN A 41 12.33 -21.80 1.48
N LYS A 42 11.23 -22.32 0.92
CA LYS A 42 10.52 -21.72 -0.21
C LYS A 42 9.13 -21.34 0.25
N ARG A 43 8.83 -20.05 0.27
CA ARG A 43 7.45 -19.60 0.50
C ARG A 43 6.60 -19.89 -0.73
N ASP A 44 5.33 -20.18 -0.51
CA ASP A 44 4.37 -20.24 -1.59
C ASP A 44 4.05 -18.82 -2.11
N VAL A 45 3.66 -18.72 -3.39
CA VAL A 45 3.33 -17.45 -4.03
C VAL A 45 2.15 -16.78 -3.32
N ALA A 46 1.15 -17.54 -2.87
CA ALA A 46 0.03 -16.97 -2.13
C ALA A 46 0.46 -16.37 -0.79
N GLN A 47 1.45 -16.98 -0.13
CA GLN A 47 2.05 -16.42 1.09
C GLN A 47 2.81 -15.12 0.79
N LEU A 48 3.55 -15.06 -0.32
CA LEU A 48 4.26 -13.85 -0.72
C LEU A 48 3.31 -12.68 -1.00
N ILE A 49 2.24 -12.93 -1.77
CA ILE A 49 1.20 -11.94 -2.06
C ILE A 49 0.56 -11.46 -0.76
N LYS A 50 0.23 -12.38 0.15
CA LYS A 50 -0.35 -12.06 1.47
C LYS A 50 0.58 -11.14 2.27
N VAL A 51 1.88 -11.43 2.31
CA VAL A 51 2.86 -10.59 3.01
C VAL A 51 2.91 -9.19 2.40
N VAL A 52 2.97 -9.06 1.07
CA VAL A 52 2.95 -7.77 0.38
C VAL A 52 1.70 -6.97 0.74
N LEU A 53 0.51 -7.57 0.60
CA LEU A 53 -0.76 -6.88 0.88
C LEU A 53 -0.90 -6.50 2.36
N MET A 54 -0.47 -7.38 3.28
CA MET A 54 -0.48 -7.09 4.71
C MET A 54 0.47 -5.94 5.05
N THR A 55 1.68 -5.92 4.49
CA THR A 55 2.62 -4.81 4.70
C THR A 55 2.06 -3.48 4.19
N VAL A 56 1.43 -3.48 3.01
CA VAL A 56 0.78 -2.27 2.48
C VAL A 56 -0.37 -1.84 3.38
N ARG A 57 -1.28 -2.75 3.76
CA ARG A 57 -2.41 -2.45 4.64
C ARG A 57 -1.94 -1.89 5.98
N MET A 58 -0.96 -2.53 6.62
CA MET A 58 -0.35 -2.05 7.87
C MET A 58 0.22 -0.64 7.70
N LYS A 59 0.88 -0.34 6.56
CA LYS A 59 1.37 1.00 6.28
C LYS A 59 0.24 2.02 6.10
N LEU A 60 -0.88 1.63 5.49
CA LEU A 60 -2.05 2.50 5.34
C LEU A 60 -2.72 2.82 6.69
N HIS A 61 -2.71 1.88 7.64
CA HIS A 61 -3.21 2.13 9.01
C HIS A 61 -2.42 3.21 9.76
N THR A 62 -1.20 3.54 9.35
CA THR A 62 -0.42 4.63 9.96
C THR A 62 -0.63 5.98 9.27
N MET A 63 -1.47 6.05 8.23
CA MET A 63 -1.68 7.27 7.44
C MET A 63 -3.00 7.94 7.83
N LYS A 64 -3.05 9.26 7.63
CA LYS A 64 -4.28 10.04 7.70
C LYS A 64 -4.69 10.48 6.29
N PHE A 65 -5.98 10.45 6.00
CA PHE A 65 -6.52 10.74 4.68
C PHE A 65 -7.49 11.91 4.75
N ARG A 66 -7.42 12.82 3.77
CA ARG A 66 -8.45 13.85 3.61
C ARG A 66 -9.75 13.20 3.14
N ARG A 67 -10.87 13.56 3.77
CA ARG A 67 -12.20 13.05 3.42
C ARG A 67 -12.55 13.42 1.97
N THR A 68 -12.69 12.40 1.13
CA THR A 68 -13.19 12.50 -0.24
C THR A 68 -13.92 11.20 -0.60
N ASN A 69 -14.80 11.22 -1.60
CA ASN A 69 -15.47 10.00 -2.07
C ASN A 69 -14.46 8.92 -2.50
N SER A 70 -13.37 9.33 -3.15
CA SER A 70 -12.31 8.39 -3.56
C SER A 70 -11.58 7.74 -2.38
N VAL A 71 -11.41 8.47 -1.27
CA VAL A 71 -10.81 7.94 -0.04
C VAL A 71 -11.79 7.01 0.67
N ASN A 72 -13.09 7.32 0.71
CA ASN A 72 -14.08 6.43 1.30
C ASN A 72 -14.12 5.06 0.59
N GLN A 73 -14.03 5.06 -0.74
CA GLN A 73 -13.90 3.83 -1.52
C GLN A 73 -12.62 3.06 -1.14
N VAL A 74 -11.48 3.75 -1.07
CA VAL A 74 -10.21 3.14 -0.64
C VAL A 74 -10.28 2.53 0.76
N LEU A 75 -10.92 3.22 1.72
CA LEU A 75 -11.07 2.70 3.08
C LEU A 75 -11.91 1.40 3.09
N SER A 76 -12.95 1.34 2.25
CA SER A 76 -13.77 0.12 2.10
C SER A 76 -12.97 -1.02 1.46
N GLU A 77 -12.33 -0.77 0.31
CA GLU A 77 -11.55 -1.77 -0.43
C GLU A 77 -10.40 -2.37 0.40
N TRP A 78 -9.73 -1.53 1.19
CA TRP A 78 -8.61 -1.95 2.05
C TRP A 78 -9.03 -2.32 3.47
N SER A 79 -10.33 -2.30 3.77
CA SER A 79 -10.89 -2.61 5.10
C SER A 79 -10.20 -1.81 6.22
N LEU A 80 -10.11 -0.50 6.02
CA LEU A 80 -9.46 0.46 6.92
C LEU A 80 -10.53 1.20 7.77
N PRO A 81 -10.20 1.58 9.02
CA PRO A 81 -11.13 2.28 9.89
C PRO A 81 -11.36 3.73 9.43
N GLN A 82 -12.58 4.23 9.63
CA GLN A 82 -12.95 5.62 9.30
C GLN A 82 -12.21 6.66 10.14
N GLU A 83 -11.66 6.27 11.30
CA GLU A 83 -10.82 7.10 12.19
C GLU A 83 -9.52 7.62 11.52
N LEU A 84 -9.16 7.07 10.37
CA LEU A 84 -8.03 7.56 9.57
C LEU A 84 -8.40 8.81 8.75
N LEU A 85 -9.68 9.18 8.67
CA LEU A 85 -10.11 10.41 8.04
C LEU A 85 -9.70 11.62 8.91
N LEU A 86 -9.14 12.63 8.27
CA LEU A 86 -8.97 13.94 8.88
C LEU A 86 -10.35 14.61 8.96
N ASP A 87 -10.67 15.18 10.11
CA ASP A 87 -11.76 16.13 10.22
C ASP A 87 -11.38 17.38 9.43
N GLU A 88 -12.33 17.92 8.67
CA GLU A 88 -12.08 19.19 7.99
C GLU A 88 -11.96 20.26 9.06
N ASP A 89 -10.77 20.86 9.18
CA ASP A 89 -10.60 22.08 9.95
C ASP A 89 -11.65 23.08 9.46
N LYS A 90 -12.63 23.40 10.32
CA LYS A 90 -13.48 24.58 10.16
C LYS A 90 -12.58 25.81 10.31
N CYS A 91 -11.82 26.16 9.27
CA CYS A 91 -11.47 27.56 9.08
C CYS A 91 -12.73 28.26 8.58
N GLY A 92 -13.22 29.19 9.41
CA GLY A 92 -14.20 30.19 9.00
C GLY A 92 -13.62 31.20 8.02
#